data_AF-A0A1J3G5L0-F1
#
_entry.id   AF-A0A1J3G5L0-F1
#
_cell.length_a   1.000
_cell.length_b   1.000
_cell.length_c   1.000
_cell.angle_alpha   90.00
_cell.angle_beta   90.00
_cell.angle_gamma   90.00
#
_symmetry.space_group_name_H-M   'P 1'
#
loop_
_entity.id
_entity.type
_entity.pdbx_description
1 polymer ?
#
loop_
_entity_poly.entity_id
_entity_poly.type
_entity_poly.pdbx_seq_one_letter_code
_entity_poly.pdbx_strand_id
1 'polypeptide(L)'
;LTMTTSSEHEKDVERLVQDVSPNAKKIYHIAGTQKFELPKEEVLISEVFQTVEKAKSSFEVFAWGLADTTLEDVFIKVARTAQAFNVFS
;
A
#
# COMPACT_ATOMS: atom_id res chain seq x y z
N LEU A 1 1.39 1.73 -5.68
CA LEU A 1 1.54 0.28 -5.43
C LEU A 1 1.19 -0.48 -6.69
N THR A 2 2.05 -1.40 -7.13
CA THR A 2 1.77 -2.37 -8.19
C THR A 2 1.77 -3.76 -7.57
N MET A 3 0.84 -4.63 -7.95
CA MET A 3 0.81 -6.02 -7.51
C MET A 3 0.28 -6.93 -8.63
N THR A 4 0.86 -8.11 -8.75
CA THR A 4 0.51 -9.12 -9.75
C THR A 4 0.13 -10.42 -9.05
N THR A 5 -1.08 -10.91 -9.33
CA THR A 5 -1.66 -12.15 -8.78
C THR A 5 -2.34 -12.96 -9.88
N SER A 6 -2.90 -14.12 -9.55
CA SER A 6 -3.89 -14.77 -10.41
C SER A 6 -5.18 -13.95 -10.46
N SER A 7 -5.98 -14.15 -11.52
CA SER A 7 -7.19 -13.35 -11.73
C SER A 7 -8.30 -13.57 -10.69
N GLU A 8 -8.31 -14.72 -10.01
CA GLU A 8 -9.27 -14.97 -8.92
C GLU A 8 -9.07 -14.06 -7.71
N HIS A 9 -7.84 -13.55 -7.49
CA HIS A 9 -7.50 -12.71 -6.33
C HIS A 9 -7.55 -11.20 -6.62
N GLU A 10 -7.87 -10.78 -7.85
CA GLU A 10 -7.90 -9.37 -8.24
C GLU A 10 -8.80 -8.51 -7.33
N LYS A 11 -9.95 -9.06 -6.89
CA LYS A 11 -10.86 -8.35 -5.98
C LYS A 11 -10.31 -8.29 -4.55
N ASP A 12 -9.53 -9.27 -4.13
CA ASP A 12 -8.92 -9.28 -2.80
C ASP A 12 -7.80 -8.24 -2.72
N VAL A 13 -7.03 -8.09 -3.79
CA VAL A 13 -6.06 -7.00 -3.93
C VAL A 13 -6.74 -5.63 -3.80
N GLU A 14 -7.85 -5.42 -4.50
CA GLU A 14 -8.58 -4.16 -4.42
C GLU A 14 -9.07 -3.85 -3.00
N ARG A 15 -9.61 -4.85 -2.29
CA ARG A 15 -10.04 -4.68 -0.89
C ARG A 15 -8.86 -4.32 0.01
N LEU A 16 -7.75 -5.05 -0.11
CA LEU A 16 -6.54 -4.77 0.66
C LEU A 16 -6.01 -3.36 0.43
N VAL A 17 -6.05 -2.87 -0.81
CA VAL A 17 -5.62 -1.50 -1.13
C VAL A 17 -6.58 -0.46 -0.58
N GLN A 18 -7.89 -0.73 -0.62
CA GLN A 18 -8.91 0.15 -0.04
C GLN A 18 -8.83 0.21 1.49
N ASP A 19 -8.43 -0.87 2.15
CA ASP A 19 -8.14 -0.89 3.59
C ASP A 19 -6.95 0.03 3.95
N VAL A 20 -5.98 0.20 3.03
CA VAL A 20 -4.84 1.11 3.21
C VAL A 20 -5.23 2.58 2.99
N SER A 21 -5.98 2.86 1.92
CA SER A 21 -6.56 4.18 1.72
C SER A 21 -7.82 4.05 0.87
N PRO A 22 -8.97 4.56 1.35
CA PRO A 22 -10.21 4.57 0.58
C PRO A 22 -10.11 5.46 -0.67
N ASN A 23 -9.15 6.38 -0.68
CA ASN A 23 -8.88 7.30 -1.79
C ASN A 23 -7.84 6.74 -2.78
N ALA A 24 -7.42 5.48 -2.61
CA ALA A 24 -6.55 4.81 -3.56
C ALA A 24 -7.20 4.72 -4.95
N LYS A 25 -6.48 5.15 -5.98
CA LYS A 25 -6.96 5.16 -7.36
C LYS A 25 -6.34 4.05 -8.17
N LYS A 26 -7.17 3.15 -8.73
CA LYS A 26 -6.70 2.16 -9.70
C LYS A 26 -6.35 2.85 -11.02
N ILE A 27 -5.11 2.70 -11.44
CA ILE A 27 -4.57 3.28 -12.68
C ILE A 27 -4.80 2.34 -13.86
N TYR A 28 -4.51 1.04 -13.67
CA TYR A 28 -4.79 0.02 -14.66
C TYR A 28 -4.92 -1.37 -14.04
N HIS A 29 -5.49 -2.27 -14.82
CA HIS A 29 -5.49 -3.70 -14.60
C HIS A 29 -5.22 -4.41 -15.93
N ILE A 30 -4.13 -5.17 -16.01
CA ILE A 30 -3.73 -5.93 -17.20
C ILE A 30 -3.14 -7.28 -16.75
N ALA A 31 -3.75 -8.38 -17.20
CA ALA A 31 -3.26 -9.75 -16.97
C ALA A 31 -2.88 -10.05 -15.51
N GLY A 32 -3.80 -9.83 -14.57
CA GLY A 32 -3.57 -10.05 -13.14
C GLY A 32 -2.66 -9.02 -12.47
N THR A 33 -2.07 -8.08 -13.22
CA THR A 33 -1.31 -6.95 -12.66
C THR A 33 -2.21 -5.74 -12.47
N GLN A 34 -2.28 -5.26 -11.24
CA GLN A 34 -3.02 -4.06 -10.86
C GLN A 34 -2.06 -2.98 -10.36
N LYS A 35 -2.24 -1.75 -10.86
CA LYS A 35 -1.49 -0.58 -10.39
C LYS A 35 -2.44 0.41 -9.72
N PHE A 36 -2.03 0.87 -8.55
CA PHE A 36 -2.74 1.84 -7.73
C PHE A 36 -1.84 3.03 -7.42
N GLU A 37 -2.44 4.21 -7.47
CA GLU A 37 -1.90 5.44 -6.89
C GLU A 37 -2.47 5.61 -5.48
N LEU A 38 -1.58 5.80 -4.51
CA LEU A 38 -1.93 5.96 -3.10
C LEU A 38 -1.70 7.43 -2.72
N PRO A 39 -2.65 8.11 -2.08
CA PRO A 39 -2.43 9.47 -1.60
C PRO A 39 -1.30 9.47 -0.58
N LYS A 40 -0.21 10.15 -0.92
CA LYS A 40 0.99 10.16 -0.08
C LYS A 40 0.68 10.65 1.31
N GLU A 41 -0.21 11.63 1.51
CA GLU A 41 -0.49 12.18 2.83
C GLU A 41 -1.20 11.18 3.76
N GLU A 42 -2.03 10.28 3.19
CA GLU A 42 -2.87 9.35 3.94
C GLU A 42 -2.14 8.08 4.36
N VAL A 43 -1.14 7.64 3.58
CA VAL A 43 -0.59 6.30 3.72
C VAL A 43 0.80 6.32 4.34
N LEU A 44 1.04 5.50 5.36
CA LEU A 44 2.38 5.20 5.84
C LEU A 44 2.97 4.04 5.04
N ILE A 45 4.27 4.11 4.72
CA ILE A 45 4.93 3.01 4.00
C ILE A 45 4.83 1.69 4.78
N SER A 46 4.89 1.75 6.11
CA SER A 46 4.73 0.56 6.95
C SER A 46 3.39 -0.15 6.72
N GLU A 47 2.31 0.59 6.47
CA GLU A 47 0.98 0.03 6.18
C GLU A 47 0.95 -0.63 4.81
N VAL A 48 1.64 -0.07 3.81
CA VAL A 48 1.80 -0.69 2.50
C VAL A 48 2.55 -2.01 2.62
N PHE A 49 3.67 -2.05 3.36
CA PHE A 49 4.41 -3.28 3.58
C PHE A 49 3.56 -4.32 4.33
N GLN A 50 2.85 -3.94 5.38
CA GLN A 50 1.95 -4.86 6.10
C GLN A 50 0.85 -5.42 5.20
N THR A 51 0.31 -4.60 4.31
CA THR A 51 -0.73 -5.02 3.35
C THR A 51 -0.19 -6.03 2.36
N VAL A 52 1.03 -5.83 1.86
CA VAL A 52 1.70 -6.79 0.98
C VAL A 52 1.97 -8.10 1.71
N GLU A 53 2.42 -8.06 2.97
CA GLU A 53 2.62 -9.28 3.76
C GLU A 53 1.30 -10.01 4.03
N LYS A 54 0.21 -9.27 4.31
CA LYS A 54 -1.14 -9.83 4.43
C LYS A 54 -1.59 -10.52 3.14
N ALA A 55 -1.35 -9.91 1.98
CA ALA A 55 -1.63 -10.50 0.67
C ALA A 55 -0.86 -11.82 0.48
N LYS A 56 0.46 -11.80 0.68
CA LYS A 56 1.33 -12.99 0.56
C LYS A 56 0.95 -14.13 1.51
N SER A 57 0.42 -13.80 2.69
CA SER A 57 -0.06 -14.81 3.65
C SER A 57 -1.39 -15.44 3.23
N SER A 58 -2.15 -14.76 2.36
CA SER A 58 -3.50 -15.18 1.93
C SER A 58 -3.49 -15.91 0.58
N PHE A 59 -2.61 -15.51 -0.34
CA PHE A 59 -2.49 -16.08 -1.68
C PHE A 59 -1.12 -15.78 -2.32
N GLU A 60 -0.83 -16.43 -3.45
CA GLU A 60 0.41 -16.22 -4.18
C GLU A 60 0.46 -14.82 -4.83
N VAL A 61 1.48 -14.05 -4.48
CA VAL A 61 1.80 -12.76 -5.10
C VAL A 61 3.01 -12.95 -6.00
N PHE A 62 2.80 -12.91 -7.31
CA PHE A 62 3.86 -13.15 -8.31
C PHE A 62 4.88 -12.01 -8.35
N ALA A 63 4.41 -10.77 -8.23
CA ALA A 63 5.24 -9.58 -8.21
C ALA A 63 4.55 -8.44 -7.47
N TRP A 64 5.32 -7.54 -6.87
CA TRP A 64 4.81 -6.29 -6.32
C TRP A 64 5.89 -5.21 -6.30
N GLY A 65 5.47 -3.95 -6.21
CA GLY A 65 6.41 -2.82 -6.11
C GLY A 65 5.75 -1.53 -5.65
N LEU A 66 6.53 -0.69 -4.96
CA LEU A 66 6.14 0.65 -4.57
C LEU A 66 7.06 1.65 -5.30
N ALA A 67 6.46 2.63 -5.99
CA ALA A 67 7.17 3.64 -6.78
C ALA A 67 6.95 5.04 -6.19
N ASP A 68 7.70 6.01 -6.70
CA ASP A 68 7.53 7.45 -6.42
C ASP A 68 7.60 7.83 -4.94
N THR A 69 8.37 7.08 -4.16
CA THR A 69 8.53 7.30 -2.72
C THR A 69 9.99 7.50 -2.32
N THR A 70 10.28 8.49 -1.48
CA THR A 70 11.64 8.82 -1.04
C THR A 70 11.86 8.54 0.44
N LEU A 71 13.11 8.36 0.88
CA LEU A 71 13.45 8.24 2.31
C LEU A 71 13.10 9.52 3.10
N GLU A 72 13.14 10.69 2.45
CA GLU A 72 12.73 11.95 3.06
C GLU A 72 11.22 11.95 3.37
N ASP A 73 10.39 11.54 2.41
CA ASP A 73 8.94 11.39 2.62
C ASP A 73 8.63 10.45 3.79
N VAL A 74 9.39 9.35 3.90
CA VAL A 74 9.29 8.40 5.02
C VAL A 74 9.66 9.03 6.34
N PHE A 75 10.82 9.67 6.38
CA PHE A 75 11.37 10.24 7.61
C PHE A 75 10.41 11.31 8.17
N ILE A 76 9.90 12.20 7.32
CA ILE A 76 8.94 13.24 7.72
C ILE A 76 7.67 12.61 8.32
N LYS A 77 7.13 11.56 7.70
CA LYS A 77 5.92 10.87 8.19
C LYS A 77 6.15 10.17 9.52
N VAL A 78 7.25 9.45 9.66
CA VAL A 78 7.60 8.74 10.90
C VAL A 78 7.81 9.76 12.04
N ALA A 79 8.54 10.84 11.78
CA ALA A 79 8.79 11.88 12.78
C ALA A 79 7.51 12.58 13.24
N ARG A 80 6.60 12.93 12.32
CA ARG A 80 5.29 13.52 12.66
C ARG A 80 4.44 12.57 13.52
N THR A 81 4.42 11.28 13.17
CA THR A 81 3.68 10.26 13.93
C THR A 81 4.24 10.10 15.34
N ALA A 82 5.58 10.08 15.49
CA ALA A 82 6.24 10.01 16.79
C ALA A 82 6.01 11.25 17.67
N GLN A 83 6.00 12.45 17.07
CA GLN A 83 5.67 13.69 17.78
C GLN A 83 4.22 13.70 18.28
N ALA A 84 3.26 13.28 17.45
CA ALA A 84 1.87 13.15 17.87
C ALA A 84 1.74 12.22 19.08
N PHE A 85 2.47 11.11 19.11
CA PHE A 85 2.47 10.16 20.23
C PHE A 85 2.97 10.78 21.55
N ASN A 86 3.98 11.65 21.47
CA ASN A 86 4.55 12.33 22.65
C ASN A 86 3.68 13.43 23.23
N VAL A 87 2.70 13.98 22.49
CA VAL A 87 1.79 15.01 23.01
C VAL A 87 0.62 14.40 23.79
N PHE A 88 0.32 13.13 23.57
CA PHE A 88 -0.74 12.39 24.26
C PHE A 88 -0.24 11.45 25.37
N SER A 89 1.06 11.50 25.70
CA SER A 89 1.70 10.76 26.81
C SER A 89 2.01 11.71 27.97
#